data_AF-A0A2V8QFH4-F1
#
_entry.id   AF-A0A2V8QFH4-F1
#
_cell.length_a   1.000
_cell.length_b   1.000
_cell.length_c   1.000
_cell.angle_alpha   90.00
_cell.angle_beta   90.00
_cell.angle_gamma   90.00
#
_symmetry.space_group_name_H-M   'P 1'
#
loop_
_entity.id
_entity.type
_entity.pdbx_description
1 polymer ?
#
loop_
_entity_poly.entity_id
_entity_poly.type
_entity_poly.pdbx_seq_one_letter_code
_entity_poly.pdbx_strand_id
1 'polypeptide(L)'
;MIGAPSPNNNSQHKLQGPKVHYPDRGEVLFEGQKKLVELRHMKEETLLAPNMKHCPICSQDLSVSEFGVCRARKDGRNLYCKSCIRNKVTQSRRALKEYKSARKKYISQQVEMSDLMIAEHSNGHPYSAKALSKLSPIERVRDAIRRGAKTQKEIAQETKLGKDEIGDALANLLLWTREIRTQVHDNTRLYFLNENSDAGNQEDNPQLPPRKPDVPSSFSCLHGLMPGKNPEGEPAKIGAWVAA
;
A
#
# COMPACT_ATOMS: atom_id res chain seq x y z
N MET A 1 22.17 -43.26 -29.68
CA MET A 1 23.01 -42.17 -29.19
C MET A 1 22.40 -40.86 -29.65
N ILE A 2 22.07 -39.96 -28.69
CA ILE A 2 22.22 -38.49 -28.74
C ILE A 2 21.42 -37.77 -29.86
N GLY A 3 20.55 -36.78 -29.66
CA GLY A 3 20.13 -35.98 -28.51
C GLY A 3 18.98 -35.03 -28.95
N ALA A 4 18.38 -34.36 -27.96
CA ALA A 4 17.36 -33.30 -28.09
C ALA A 4 17.94 -31.99 -28.71
N PRO A 5 17.29 -30.80 -28.64
CA PRO A 5 15.88 -30.38 -28.74
C PRO A 5 15.65 -29.20 -29.73
N SER A 6 14.39 -28.78 -29.85
CA SER A 6 13.92 -27.47 -30.39
C SER A 6 14.58 -26.24 -29.71
N PRO A 7 14.54 -25.04 -30.31
CA PRO A 7 13.63 -24.01 -29.76
C PRO A 7 12.98 -23.12 -30.84
N ASN A 8 11.67 -22.87 -30.83
CA ASN A 8 10.94 -21.91 -29.99
C ASN A 8 10.51 -20.67 -30.79
N ASN A 9 9.39 -20.76 -31.52
CA ASN A 9 8.67 -19.59 -32.02
C ASN A 9 7.68 -19.14 -30.95
N ASN A 10 8.16 -18.28 -30.07
CA ASN A 10 7.39 -17.61 -29.02
C ASN A 10 6.67 -16.40 -29.61
N SER A 11 5.46 -16.61 -30.15
CA SER A 11 4.53 -15.51 -30.49
C SER A 11 4.02 -14.85 -29.21
N GLN A 12 4.79 -13.88 -28.72
CA GLN A 12 4.33 -12.94 -27.71
C GLN A 12 3.30 -11.99 -28.34
N HIS A 13 2.01 -12.25 -28.11
CA HIS A 13 0.98 -11.23 -28.20
C HIS A 13 1.25 -10.14 -27.14
N LYS A 14 2.01 -9.11 -27.53
CA LYS A 14 2.17 -7.88 -26.75
C LYS A 14 0.84 -7.14 -26.76
N LEU A 15 0.13 -7.18 -25.64
CA LEU A 15 -1.00 -6.29 -25.36
C LEU A 15 -0.52 -4.85 -25.45
N GLN A 16 -0.95 -4.17 -26.50
CA GLN A 16 -0.66 -2.78 -26.78
C GLN A 16 -1.46 -1.92 -25.78
N GLY A 17 -0.81 -1.47 -24.70
CA GLY A 17 -1.37 -0.40 -23.87
C GLY A 17 -1.56 0.89 -24.70
N PRO A 18 -2.48 1.78 -24.30
CA PRO A 18 -2.76 3.01 -25.04
C PRO A 18 -1.48 3.85 -25.18
N LYS A 19 -1.07 4.09 -26.43
CA LYS A 19 0.02 4.99 -26.78
C LYS A 19 -0.38 6.41 -26.36
N VAL A 20 0.15 6.87 -25.24
CA VAL A 20 0.14 8.30 -24.89
C VAL A 20 1.11 9.01 -25.84
N HIS A 21 0.56 9.58 -26.90
CA HIS A 21 1.29 10.46 -27.81
C HIS A 21 1.51 11.79 -27.08
N TYR A 22 2.75 12.02 -26.64
CA TYR A 22 3.16 13.36 -26.22
C TYR A 22 3.27 14.22 -27.48
N PRO A 23 2.56 15.34 -27.59
CA PRO A 23 2.75 16.25 -28.70
C PRO A 23 4.17 16.80 -28.66
N ASP A 24 4.82 16.73 -29.81
CA ASP A 24 6.13 17.28 -30.08
C ASP A 24 6.11 18.78 -29.72
N ARG A 25 7.02 19.20 -28.84
CA ARG A 25 7.12 20.60 -28.44
C ARG A 25 7.64 21.38 -29.64
N GLY A 26 6.70 21.95 -30.39
CA GLY A 26 6.98 22.93 -31.44
C GLY A 26 7.99 23.96 -30.95
N GLU A 27 9.02 24.13 -31.76
CA GLU A 27 10.04 25.15 -31.64
C GLU A 27 9.36 26.52 -31.66
N VAL A 28 9.23 27.13 -30.48
CA VAL A 28 8.85 28.54 -30.37
C VAL A 28 10.06 29.39 -30.72
N LEU A 29 10.08 29.86 -31.96
CA LEU A 29 10.95 30.91 -32.45
C LEU A 29 10.68 32.19 -31.64
N PHE A 30 11.49 32.44 -30.61
CA PHE A 30 11.50 33.69 -29.84
C PHE A 30 12.95 34.11 -29.60
N GLU A 31 13.61 34.52 -30.68
CA GLU A 31 15.01 34.94 -30.69
C GLU A 31 15.19 36.47 -30.54
N GLY A 32 14.11 37.19 -30.20
CA GLY A 32 14.12 38.65 -30.10
C GLY A 32 14.07 39.24 -28.68
N GLN A 33 13.81 38.44 -27.62
CA GLN A 33 13.56 38.98 -26.27
C GLN A 33 14.59 38.58 -25.20
N LYS A 34 15.41 37.54 -25.42
CA LYS A 34 16.35 37.05 -24.38
C LYS A 34 17.46 38.06 -24.05
N LYS A 35 17.99 38.77 -25.06
CA LYS A 35 19.16 39.66 -24.90
C LYS A 35 18.87 40.91 -24.05
N LEU A 36 17.61 41.35 -24.00
CA LEU A 36 17.20 42.55 -23.27
C LEU A 36 16.78 42.26 -21.81
N VAL A 37 16.48 41.00 -21.48
CA VAL A 37 16.22 40.55 -20.10
C VAL A 37 17.52 40.19 -19.39
N GLU A 38 18.53 39.71 -20.11
CA GLU A 38 19.83 39.35 -19.55
C GLU A 38 20.67 40.58 -19.16
N LEU A 39 20.58 41.67 -19.92
CA LEU A 39 21.17 42.97 -19.56
C LEU A 39 20.47 43.67 -18.39
N ARG A 40 19.21 43.33 -18.09
CA ARG A 40 18.50 43.83 -16.90
C ARG A 40 18.85 43.08 -15.63
N HIS A 41 19.31 41.83 -15.71
CA HIS A 41 19.66 41.03 -14.53
C HIS A 41 21.04 41.31 -13.94
N MET A 42 21.93 42.04 -14.63
CA MET A 42 23.29 42.32 -14.16
C MET A 42 23.55 43.76 -13.69
N LYS A 43 22.56 44.67 -13.78
CA LYS A 43 22.77 46.10 -13.48
C LYS A 43 21.92 46.68 -12.35
N GLU A 44 21.08 45.86 -11.73
CA GLU A 44 20.22 46.24 -10.60
C GLU A 44 20.60 45.46 -9.32
N GLU A 45 21.86 45.05 -9.23
CA GLU A 45 22.42 44.41 -8.03
C GLU A 45 23.10 45.44 -7.10
N THR A 46 23.04 46.73 -7.43
CA THR A 46 23.83 47.78 -6.76
C THR A 46 23.07 48.70 -5.79
N LEU A 47 21.80 48.41 -5.43
CA LEU A 47 21.08 49.21 -4.41
C LEU A 47 20.25 48.40 -3.40
N LEU A 48 20.33 47.07 -3.40
CA LEU A 48 19.72 46.25 -2.35
C LEU A 48 20.68 46.20 -1.16
N ALA A 49 20.18 46.54 0.03
CA ALA A 49 20.94 46.46 1.28
C ALA A 49 21.61 45.07 1.40
N PRO A 50 22.82 44.96 2.00
CA PRO A 50 23.70 43.77 1.93
C PRO A 50 23.14 42.46 2.50
N ASN A 51 21.87 42.41 2.88
CA ASN A 51 21.18 41.28 3.48
C ASN A 51 19.80 41.01 2.87
N MET A 52 19.50 41.51 1.67
CA MET A 52 18.25 41.24 0.96
C MET A 52 18.45 40.35 -0.26
N LYS A 53 17.48 39.50 -0.54
CA LYS A 53 17.46 38.56 -1.67
C LYS A 53 16.06 38.45 -2.25
N HIS A 54 15.99 38.44 -3.57
CA HIS A 54 14.75 38.29 -4.31
C HIS A 54 14.31 36.82 -4.39
N CYS A 55 13.02 36.54 -4.15
CA CYS A 55 12.42 35.21 -4.34
C CYS A 55 11.64 35.13 -5.68
N PRO A 56 12.06 34.31 -6.66
CA PRO A 56 11.37 34.23 -7.96
C PRO A 56 9.94 33.66 -7.97
N ILE A 57 9.46 33.08 -6.85
CA ILE A 57 8.11 32.50 -6.77
C ILE A 57 7.08 33.53 -6.31
N CYS A 58 7.42 34.30 -5.27
CA CYS A 58 6.54 35.34 -4.73
C CYS A 58 6.92 36.75 -5.19
N SER A 59 8.03 36.88 -5.92
CA SER A 59 8.60 38.13 -6.42
C SER A 59 8.84 39.19 -5.35
N GLN A 60 9.10 38.75 -4.11
CA GLN A 60 9.38 39.64 -2.97
C GLN A 60 10.87 39.66 -2.67
N ASP A 61 11.36 40.85 -2.34
CA ASP A 61 12.68 41.05 -1.76
C ASP A 61 12.59 40.84 -0.25
N LEU A 62 13.24 39.79 0.21
CA LEU A 62 13.19 39.35 1.60
C LEU A 62 14.60 39.30 2.18
N SER A 63 14.70 39.37 3.49
CA SER A 63 16.00 39.21 4.14
C SER A 63 16.58 37.83 3.88
N VAL A 64 17.91 37.72 3.84
CA VAL A 64 18.63 36.45 3.63
C VAL A 64 18.26 35.39 4.69
N SER A 65 17.79 35.79 5.87
CA SER A 65 17.27 34.89 6.90
C SER A 65 15.98 34.16 6.50
N GLU A 66 15.18 34.72 5.59
CA GLU A 66 13.99 34.07 5.03
C GLU A 66 14.31 32.98 4.00
N PHE A 67 15.58 32.84 3.64
CA PHE A 67 16.07 31.78 2.77
C PHE A 67 16.78 30.71 3.60
N GLY A 68 16.41 29.45 3.35
CA GLY A 68 17.06 28.29 3.98
C GLY A 68 18.52 28.16 3.56
N VAL A 69 19.34 27.52 4.39
CA VAL A 69 20.75 27.24 4.06
C VAL A 69 20.81 26.16 2.98
N CYS A 70 21.67 26.37 1.97
CA CYS A 70 21.87 25.44 0.88
C CYS A 70 23.35 25.30 0.54
N ARG A 71 23.95 24.17 0.92
CA ARG A 71 25.38 23.89 0.72
C ARG A 71 25.76 23.73 -0.76
N ALA A 72 24.79 23.42 -1.62
CA ALA A 72 25.03 23.18 -3.04
C ALA A 72 25.20 24.46 -3.87
N ARG A 73 24.86 25.64 -3.33
CA ARG A 73 24.94 26.90 -4.07
C ARG A 73 26.08 27.78 -3.58
N LYS A 74 26.63 28.59 -4.49
CA LYS A 74 27.74 29.52 -4.25
C LYS A 74 27.43 30.57 -3.17
N ASP A 75 26.16 30.98 -3.07
CA ASP A 75 25.65 31.95 -2.08
C ASP A 75 25.27 31.30 -0.73
N GLY A 76 25.37 29.97 -0.60
CA GLY A 76 25.06 29.24 0.64
C GLY A 76 23.59 29.26 1.04
N ARG A 77 22.68 29.79 0.20
CA ARG A 77 21.26 30.02 0.50
C ARG A 77 20.36 29.48 -0.61
N ASN A 78 19.15 29.08 -0.24
CA ASN A 78 18.16 28.59 -1.20
C ASN A 78 17.74 29.68 -2.21
N LEU A 79 17.33 29.25 -3.40
CA LEU A 79 16.81 30.16 -4.44
C LEU A 79 15.47 30.78 -4.04
N TYR A 80 14.63 30.03 -3.34
CA TYR A 80 13.30 30.42 -2.95
C TYR A 80 13.23 30.66 -1.44
N CYS A 81 12.33 31.55 -1.01
CA CYS A 81 12.09 31.78 0.40
C CYS A 81 11.45 30.56 1.07
N LYS A 82 11.58 30.48 2.40
CA LYS A 82 11.07 29.38 3.23
C LYS A 82 9.58 29.13 3.03
N SER A 83 8.76 30.18 2.88
CA SER A 83 7.31 30.05 2.69
C SER A 83 6.96 29.38 1.36
N CYS A 84 7.57 29.81 0.26
CA CYS A 84 7.37 29.20 -1.06
C CYS A 84 7.84 27.74 -1.11
N ILE A 85 8.97 27.42 -0.48
CA ILE A 85 9.45 26.03 -0.38
C ILE A 85 8.46 25.19 0.42
N ARG A 86 8.01 25.67 1.59
CA ARG A 86 7.01 24.97 2.42
C ARG A 86 5.73 24.72 1.63
N ASN A 87 5.21 25.73 0.93
CA ASN A 87 4.00 25.59 0.11
C ASN A 87 4.19 24.53 -0.99
N LYS A 88 5.29 24.62 -1.75
CA LYS A 88 5.62 23.66 -2.82
C LYS A 88 5.70 22.22 -2.30
N VAL A 89 6.39 22.00 -1.18
CA VAL A 89 6.53 20.67 -0.56
C VAL A 89 5.17 20.16 -0.07
N THR A 90 4.37 21.00 0.59
CA THR A 90 3.04 20.63 1.07
C THR A 90 2.10 20.25 -0.07
N GLN A 91 2.09 21.03 -1.16
CA GLN A 91 1.29 20.74 -2.35
C GLN A 91 1.72 19.42 -3.00
N SER A 92 3.02 19.20 -3.17
CA SER A 92 3.55 17.95 -3.72
C SER A 92 3.18 16.73 -2.86
N ARG A 93 3.28 16.86 -1.52
CA ARG A 93 2.86 15.81 -0.59
C ARG A 93 1.36 15.52 -0.66
N ARG A 94 0.52 16.56 -0.77
CA ARG A 94 -0.93 16.42 -0.93
C ARG A 94 -1.26 15.68 -2.24
N ALA A 95 -0.72 16.14 -3.37
CA ALA A 95 -0.94 15.52 -4.68
C ALA A 95 -0.48 14.06 -4.71
N LEU A 96 0.68 13.74 -4.11
CA LEU A 96 1.16 12.36 -4.04
C LEU A 96 0.27 11.47 -3.18
N LYS A 97 -0.26 11.98 -2.05
CA LYS A 97 -1.21 11.26 -1.20
C LYS A 97 -2.50 10.97 -1.96
N GLU A 98 -3.03 11.96 -2.66
CA GLU A 98 -4.23 11.84 -3.48
C GLU A 98 -4.03 10.80 -4.58
N TYR A 99 -2.95 10.90 -5.36
CA TYR A 99 -2.60 9.92 -6.39
C TYR A 99 -2.52 8.49 -5.83
N LYS A 100 -1.82 8.28 -4.71
CA LYS A 100 -1.73 6.96 -4.07
C LYS A 100 -3.10 6.44 -3.65
N SER A 101 -3.94 7.30 -3.08
CA SER A 101 -5.28 6.93 -2.63
C SER A 101 -6.21 6.58 -3.81
N ALA A 102 -6.18 7.37 -4.89
CA ALA A 102 -6.94 7.13 -6.10
C ALA A 102 -6.49 5.82 -6.77
N ARG A 103 -5.17 5.59 -6.87
CA ARG A 103 -4.62 4.36 -7.42
C ARG A 103 -5.02 3.13 -6.60
N LYS A 104 -4.99 3.21 -5.26
CA LYS A 104 -5.43 2.11 -4.39
C LYS A 104 -6.92 1.79 -4.62
N LYS A 105 -7.78 2.81 -4.68
CA LYS A 105 -9.22 2.65 -4.95
C LYS A 105 -9.47 2.02 -6.32
N TYR A 106 -8.78 2.51 -7.36
CA TYR A 106 -8.89 1.97 -8.71
C TYR A 106 -8.49 0.49 -8.77
N ILE A 107 -7.37 0.11 -8.15
CA ILE A 107 -6.95 -1.29 -8.10
C ILE A 107 -7.98 -2.15 -7.35
N SER A 108 -8.50 -1.67 -6.21
CA SER A 108 -9.53 -2.38 -5.45
C SER A 108 -10.78 -2.62 -6.28
N GLN A 109 -11.30 -1.58 -6.96
CA GLN A 109 -12.47 -1.68 -7.82
C GLN A 109 -12.23 -2.62 -9.01
N GLN A 110 -11.03 -2.61 -9.60
CA GLN A 110 -10.69 -3.53 -10.67
C GLN A 110 -10.68 -4.99 -10.21
N VAL A 111 -10.17 -5.27 -9.00
CA VAL A 111 -10.21 -6.61 -8.40
C VAL A 111 -11.66 -7.02 -8.12
N GLU A 112 -12.45 -6.18 -7.44
CA GLU A 112 -13.86 -6.44 -7.17
C GLU A 112 -14.66 -6.71 -8.45
N MET A 113 -14.48 -5.89 -9.49
CA MET A 113 -15.16 -6.07 -10.77
C MET A 113 -14.72 -7.36 -11.47
N SER A 114 -13.44 -7.74 -11.36
CA SER A 114 -12.96 -9.02 -11.89
C SER A 114 -13.54 -10.23 -11.14
N ASP A 115 -13.69 -10.15 -9.83
CA ASP A 115 -14.26 -11.23 -9.02
C ASP A 115 -15.77 -11.40 -9.31
N LEU A 116 -16.49 -10.30 -9.51
CA LEU A 116 -17.90 -10.32 -9.94
C LEU A 116 -18.08 -10.95 -11.32
N MET A 117 -17.21 -10.63 -12.29
CA MET A 117 -17.29 -11.23 -13.63
C MET A 117 -16.94 -12.72 -13.65
N ILE A 118 -16.05 -13.18 -12.75
CA ILE A 118 -15.74 -14.61 -12.58
C ILE A 118 -16.95 -15.37 -12.00
N ALA A 119 -17.69 -14.76 -11.08
CA ALA A 119 -18.87 -15.36 -10.48
C ALA A 119 -20.02 -15.57 -11.49
N GLU A 120 -20.21 -14.65 -12.43
CA GLU A 120 -21.29 -14.72 -13.43
C GLU A 120 -21.05 -15.79 -14.52
N HIS A 121 -19.79 -16.06 -14.88
CA HIS A 121 -19.45 -17.02 -15.96
C HIS A 121 -19.27 -18.46 -15.47
N SER A 122 -19.40 -18.72 -14.17
CA SER A 122 -19.14 -20.02 -13.57
C SER A 122 -20.46 -20.73 -13.24
N ASN A 123 -21.08 -21.36 -14.24
CA ASN A 123 -22.06 -22.43 -14.03
C ASN A 123 -21.35 -23.65 -13.37
N GLY A 124 -21.15 -23.57 -12.05
CA GLY A 124 -20.76 -24.71 -11.21
C GLY A 124 -19.27 -25.01 -11.05
N HIS A 125 -18.35 -24.17 -11.53
CA HIS A 125 -16.91 -24.36 -11.28
C HIS A 125 -16.32 -23.18 -10.51
N PRO A 126 -16.11 -23.27 -9.17
CA PRO A 126 -16.00 -22.06 -8.37
C PRO A 126 -14.65 -21.35 -8.42
N TYR A 127 -13.59 -21.88 -9.09
CA TYR A 127 -12.27 -21.22 -9.05
C TYR A 127 -11.46 -21.41 -10.34
N SER A 128 -10.96 -20.32 -10.92
CA SER A 128 -9.87 -20.40 -11.90
C SER A 128 -8.57 -20.88 -11.24
N ALA A 129 -7.64 -21.49 -11.98
CA ALA A 129 -6.36 -21.97 -11.42
C ALA A 129 -5.54 -20.86 -10.71
N LYS A 130 -5.73 -19.58 -11.11
CA LYS A 130 -5.13 -18.40 -10.47
C LYS A 130 -5.84 -17.99 -9.17
N ALA A 131 -7.10 -18.39 -8.99
CA ALA A 131 -7.87 -18.21 -7.76
C ALA A 131 -7.51 -19.29 -6.72
N LEU A 132 -7.22 -20.53 -7.14
CA LEU A 132 -6.80 -21.60 -6.24
C LEU A 132 -5.53 -21.27 -5.46
N SER A 133 -4.57 -20.54 -6.04
CA SER A 133 -3.35 -20.12 -5.33
C SER A 133 -3.55 -18.93 -4.39
N LYS A 134 -4.70 -18.25 -4.44
CA LYS A 134 -5.06 -17.16 -3.52
C LYS A 134 -5.82 -17.67 -2.30
N LEU A 135 -6.42 -18.86 -2.41
CA LEU A 135 -7.09 -19.54 -1.30
C LEU A 135 -6.04 -20.09 -0.33
N SER A 136 -6.38 -20.05 0.96
CA SER A 136 -5.55 -20.66 1.99
C SER A 136 -5.43 -22.17 1.77
N PRO A 137 -4.33 -22.82 2.19
CA PRO A 137 -4.20 -24.28 2.11
C PRO A 137 -5.40 -25.03 2.71
N ILE A 138 -5.98 -24.51 3.81
CA ILE A 138 -7.17 -25.06 4.47
C ILE A 138 -8.39 -25.04 3.55
N GLU A 139 -8.68 -23.91 2.91
CA GLU A 139 -9.83 -23.77 2.01
C GLU A 139 -9.69 -24.65 0.77
N ARG A 140 -8.47 -24.77 0.22
CA ARG A 140 -8.20 -25.64 -0.92
C ARG A 140 -8.49 -27.10 -0.60
N VAL A 141 -8.11 -27.55 0.59
CA VAL A 141 -8.39 -28.91 1.08
C VAL A 141 -9.87 -29.11 1.36
N ARG A 142 -10.55 -28.14 1.99
CA ARG A 142 -12.01 -28.18 2.23
C ARG A 142 -12.78 -28.34 0.92
N ASP A 143 -12.41 -27.57 -0.09
CA ASP A 143 -13.03 -27.63 -1.41
C ASP A 143 -12.75 -28.94 -2.14
N ALA A 144 -11.53 -29.48 -2.01
CA ALA A 144 -11.20 -30.78 -2.60
C ALA A 144 -12.08 -31.90 -2.02
N ILE A 145 -12.27 -31.90 -0.69
CA ILE A 145 -13.16 -32.85 -0.03
C ILE A 145 -14.61 -32.63 -0.47
N ARG A 146 -15.05 -31.37 -0.65
CA ARG A 146 -16.39 -31.05 -1.18
C ARG A 146 -16.61 -31.57 -2.60
N ARG A 147 -15.56 -31.53 -3.44
CA ARG A 147 -15.57 -32.10 -4.80
C ARG A 147 -15.45 -33.62 -4.81
N GLY A 148 -15.25 -34.25 -3.66
CA GLY A 148 -15.28 -35.70 -3.49
C GLY A 148 -13.92 -36.36 -3.38
N ALA A 149 -12.82 -35.61 -3.23
CA ALA A 149 -11.52 -36.17 -2.91
C ALA A 149 -11.53 -36.76 -1.49
N LYS A 150 -11.32 -38.06 -1.37
CA LYS A 150 -11.43 -38.80 -0.09
C LYS A 150 -10.09 -39.22 0.46
N THR A 151 -9.03 -39.24 -0.36
CA THR A 151 -7.68 -39.66 0.07
C THR A 151 -6.69 -38.49 0.04
N GLN A 152 -5.62 -38.57 0.86
CA GLN A 152 -4.55 -37.56 0.80
C GLN A 152 -3.89 -37.48 -0.58
N LYS A 153 -3.83 -38.60 -1.32
CA LYS A 153 -3.28 -38.63 -2.68
C LYS A 153 -4.17 -37.85 -3.67
N GLU A 154 -5.49 -38.05 -3.60
CA GLU A 154 -6.46 -37.31 -4.42
C GLU A 154 -6.44 -35.82 -4.10
N ILE A 155 -6.44 -35.47 -2.80
CA ILE A 155 -6.35 -34.08 -2.34
C ILE A 155 -5.06 -33.44 -2.86
N ALA A 156 -3.93 -34.14 -2.84
CA ALA A 156 -2.67 -33.62 -3.35
C ALA A 156 -2.70 -33.37 -4.86
N GLN A 157 -3.33 -34.26 -5.64
CA GLN A 157 -3.47 -34.10 -7.08
C GLN A 157 -4.32 -32.87 -7.43
N GLU A 158 -5.40 -32.64 -6.70
CA GLU A 158 -6.34 -31.56 -6.99
C GLU A 158 -5.85 -30.19 -6.46
N THR A 159 -5.28 -30.18 -5.27
CA THR A 159 -4.80 -28.94 -4.63
C THR A 159 -3.37 -28.60 -5.00
N LYS A 160 -2.57 -29.49 -5.60
CA LYS A 160 -1.14 -29.23 -5.89
C LYS A 160 -0.36 -28.68 -4.68
N LEU A 161 -0.76 -29.04 -3.45
CA LEU A 161 -0.12 -28.66 -2.20
C LEU A 161 0.90 -29.73 -1.77
N GLY A 162 1.86 -29.33 -0.93
CA GLY A 162 2.81 -30.26 -0.32
C GLY A 162 2.15 -31.20 0.69
N LYS A 163 2.77 -32.35 0.97
CA LYS A 163 2.26 -33.32 1.95
C LYS A 163 2.09 -32.72 3.35
N ASP A 164 3.04 -31.88 3.77
CA ASP A 164 3.04 -31.25 5.09
C ASP A 164 1.92 -30.21 5.20
N GLU A 165 1.74 -29.37 4.17
CA GLU A 165 0.65 -28.39 4.09
C GLU A 165 -0.73 -29.07 4.11
N ILE A 166 -0.87 -30.20 3.41
CA ILE A 166 -2.09 -31.01 3.43
C ILE A 166 -2.32 -31.59 4.83
N GLY A 167 -1.26 -32.06 5.49
CA GLY A 167 -1.32 -32.57 6.86
C GLY A 167 -1.82 -31.52 7.85
N ASP A 168 -1.24 -30.33 7.81
CA ASP A 168 -1.62 -29.20 8.67
C ASP A 168 -3.05 -28.73 8.40
N ALA A 169 -3.44 -28.64 7.12
CA ALA A 169 -4.80 -28.27 6.73
C ALA A 169 -5.83 -29.31 7.23
N LEU A 170 -5.55 -30.60 7.05
CA LEU A 170 -6.43 -31.67 7.55
C LEU A 170 -6.49 -31.71 9.08
N ALA A 171 -5.38 -31.44 9.78
CA ALA A 171 -5.37 -31.34 11.23
C ALA A 171 -6.26 -30.18 11.73
N ASN A 172 -6.19 -29.02 11.07
CA ASN A 172 -7.08 -27.88 11.34
C ASN A 172 -8.56 -28.25 11.17
N LEU A 173 -8.90 -28.85 10.03
CA LEU A 173 -10.28 -29.23 9.72
C LEU A 173 -10.83 -30.35 10.62
N LEU A 174 -9.97 -31.26 11.07
CA LEU A 174 -10.38 -32.42 11.89
C LEU A 174 -10.42 -32.09 13.39
N LEU A 175 -9.39 -31.42 13.92
CA LEU A 175 -9.20 -31.25 15.36
C LEU A 175 -9.80 -29.94 15.87
N TRP A 176 -9.67 -28.87 15.09
CA TRP A 176 -10.00 -27.51 15.54
C TRP A 176 -11.39 -27.10 15.09
N THR A 177 -11.69 -27.18 13.80
CA THR A 177 -13.02 -26.77 13.28
C THR A 177 -14.03 -27.92 13.24
N ARG A 178 -13.56 -29.19 13.29
CA ARG A 178 -14.37 -30.42 13.28
C ARG A 178 -15.33 -30.52 12.09
N GLU A 179 -14.96 -29.90 10.98
CA GLU A 179 -15.74 -29.88 9.75
C GLU A 179 -15.63 -31.18 8.96
N ILE A 180 -14.56 -31.94 9.17
CA ILE A 180 -14.33 -33.20 8.48
C ILE A 180 -14.24 -34.36 9.46
N ARG A 181 -14.80 -35.51 9.05
CA ARG A 181 -14.70 -36.79 9.74
C ARG A 181 -13.80 -37.74 8.96
N THR A 182 -13.25 -38.73 9.65
CA THR A 182 -12.42 -39.76 9.02
C THR A 182 -12.90 -41.17 9.30
N GLN A 183 -12.79 -42.03 8.29
CA GLN A 183 -13.10 -43.45 8.37
C GLN A 183 -11.91 -44.25 7.82
N VAL A 184 -11.56 -45.37 8.43
CA VAL A 184 -10.50 -46.25 7.92
C VAL A 184 -11.15 -47.42 7.20
N HIS A 185 -10.82 -47.60 5.92
CA HIS A 185 -11.25 -48.73 5.10
C HIS A 185 -10.01 -49.35 4.47
N ASP A 186 -9.83 -50.68 4.59
CA ASP A 186 -8.66 -51.41 4.07
C ASP A 186 -7.32 -50.73 4.38
N ASN A 187 -7.08 -50.41 5.66
CA ASN A 187 -5.88 -49.71 6.12
C ASN A 187 -5.65 -48.31 5.53
N THR A 188 -6.61 -47.75 4.79
CA THR A 188 -6.54 -46.43 4.18
C THR A 188 -7.52 -45.47 4.87
N ARG A 189 -7.01 -44.31 5.29
CA ARG A 189 -7.84 -43.27 5.94
C ARG A 189 -8.53 -42.41 4.88
N LEU A 190 -9.86 -42.39 4.93
CA LEU A 190 -10.74 -41.60 4.07
C LEU A 190 -11.29 -40.39 4.84
N TYR A 191 -11.45 -39.26 4.15
CA TYR A 191 -11.94 -38.00 4.69
C TYR A 191 -13.29 -37.62 4.09
N PHE A 192 -14.21 -37.15 4.92
CA PHE A 192 -15.56 -36.73 4.51
C PHE A 192 -15.95 -35.43 5.21
N LEU A 193 -16.71 -34.57 4.53
CA LEU A 193 -17.34 -33.41 5.18
C LEU A 193 -18.47 -33.87 6.11
N ASN A 194 -18.61 -33.17 7.23
CA ASN A 194 -19.71 -33.36 8.16
C ASN A 194 -20.89 -32.49 7.72
N GLU A 195 -22.08 -33.05 7.53
CA GLU A 195 -23.26 -32.28 7.11
C GLU A 195 -23.78 -31.32 8.21
N ASN A 196 -23.33 -31.52 9.45
CA ASN A 196 -23.82 -30.76 10.61
C ASN A 196 -22.94 -29.55 10.99
N SER A 197 -21.81 -29.31 10.33
CA SER A 197 -20.91 -28.20 10.70
C SER A 197 -21.33 -26.82 10.18
N ASP A 198 -22.34 -26.74 9.30
CA ASP A 198 -22.91 -25.45 8.88
C ASP A 198 -23.82 -24.82 9.97
N ALA A 199 -24.28 -25.63 10.95
CA ALA A 199 -25.14 -25.17 12.03
C ALA A 199 -24.40 -24.70 13.29
N GLY A 200 -23.06 -24.77 13.32
CA GLY A 200 -22.25 -24.63 14.54
C GLY A 200 -21.37 -23.38 14.65
N ASN A 201 -21.44 -22.43 13.71
CA ASN A 201 -20.70 -21.16 13.78
C ASN A 201 -21.53 -20.01 14.36
N GLN A 202 -22.50 -20.33 15.23
CA GLN A 202 -23.11 -19.34 16.11
C GLN A 202 -22.51 -19.53 17.51
N GLU A 203 -21.73 -18.53 17.92
CA GLU A 203 -21.26 -18.28 19.30
C GLU A 203 -19.94 -18.96 19.73
N ASP A 204 -18.82 -18.36 19.31
CA ASP A 204 -17.71 -18.10 20.25
C ASP A 204 -16.92 -16.84 19.85
N ASN A 205 -17.64 -15.81 19.41
CA ASN A 205 -17.13 -14.45 19.51
C ASN A 205 -17.51 -14.00 20.92
N PRO A 206 -16.59 -13.87 21.89
CA PRO A 206 -16.95 -13.38 23.21
C PRO A 206 -17.56 -11.99 23.01
N GLN A 207 -18.90 -11.93 23.13
CA GLN A 207 -19.69 -10.73 23.00
C GLN A 207 -19.30 -9.83 24.18
N LEU A 208 -18.26 -9.02 23.99
CA LEU A 208 -17.88 -8.03 25.00
C LEU A 208 -19.10 -7.14 25.22
N PRO A 209 -19.56 -6.99 26.48
CA PRO A 209 -20.76 -6.23 26.76
C PRO A 209 -20.62 -4.81 26.17
N PRO A 210 -21.68 -4.27 25.55
CA PRO A 210 -21.63 -2.92 24.99
C PRO A 210 -21.23 -1.94 26.11
N ARG A 211 -20.27 -1.07 25.81
CA ARG A 211 -19.84 -0.04 26.78
C ARG A 211 -21.06 0.76 27.21
N LYS A 212 -21.31 0.82 28.52
CA LYS A 212 -22.32 1.72 29.07
C LYS A 212 -21.91 3.16 28.70
N PRO A 213 -22.82 3.98 28.14
CA PRO A 213 -22.49 5.31 27.63
C PRO A 213 -21.98 6.26 28.74
N ASP A 214 -22.33 6.00 30.00
CA ASP A 214 -21.97 6.84 31.15
C ASP A 214 -20.63 6.51 31.81
N VAL A 215 -19.80 5.63 31.22
CA VAL A 215 -18.47 5.33 31.77
C VAL A 215 -17.40 6.02 30.91
N PRO A 216 -16.79 7.12 31.39
CA PRO A 216 -15.66 7.74 30.70
C PRO A 216 -14.55 6.72 30.50
N SER A 217 -13.96 6.70 29.31
CA SER A 217 -12.78 5.86 29.02
C SER A 217 -11.74 6.06 30.12
N SER A 218 -11.17 4.97 30.64
CA SER A 218 -10.11 5.02 31.67
C SER A 218 -8.90 5.86 31.23
N PHE A 219 -8.78 6.13 29.92
CA PHE A 219 -7.77 7.00 29.33
C PHE A 219 -8.12 8.50 29.35
N SER A 220 -9.40 8.86 29.49
CA SER A 220 -9.85 10.26 29.55
C SER A 220 -9.49 10.93 30.89
N CYS A 221 -9.38 10.15 31.97
CA CYS A 221 -8.93 10.65 33.28
C CYS A 221 -7.39 10.80 33.37
N LEU A 222 -6.64 10.35 32.37
CA LEU A 222 -5.17 10.39 32.34
C LEU A 222 -4.59 11.60 31.59
N HIS A 223 -5.40 12.61 31.26
CA HIS A 223 -4.91 13.82 30.60
C HIS A 223 -3.90 14.64 31.43
N GLY A 224 -3.79 14.36 32.73
CA GLY A 224 -2.82 14.99 33.65
C GLY A 224 -1.51 14.23 33.85
N LEU A 225 -1.33 13.05 33.26
CA LEU A 225 -0.16 12.19 33.50
C LEU A 225 0.73 11.99 32.25
N MET A 226 0.56 12.82 31.22
CA MET A 226 1.50 12.88 30.11
C MET A 226 2.56 13.96 30.40
N PRO A 227 3.84 13.61 30.62
CA PRO A 227 4.90 14.59 30.76
C PRO A 227 5.03 15.36 29.44
N GLY A 228 4.77 16.67 29.45
CA GLY A 228 5.03 17.54 28.29
C GLY A 228 3.93 18.51 27.86
N LYS A 229 2.83 18.65 28.60
CA LYS A 229 1.86 19.73 28.38
C LYS A 229 1.60 20.48 29.68
N ASN A 230 2.30 21.61 29.85
CA ASN A 230 1.98 22.56 30.90
C ASN A 230 0.70 23.31 30.51
N PRO A 231 -0.37 23.32 31.33
CA PRO A 231 -1.36 24.38 31.27
C PRO A 231 -0.72 25.68 31.78
N GLU A 232 -1.10 26.81 31.17
CA GLU A 232 -0.66 28.19 31.44
C GLU A 232 0.24 28.41 32.67
N GLY A 233 1.51 28.70 32.43
CA GLY A 233 2.45 29.12 33.46
C GLY A 233 3.87 29.12 32.90
N GLU A 234 4.55 30.25 33.02
CA GLU A 234 5.87 30.61 32.50
C GLU A 234 6.92 29.46 32.47
N PRO A 235 7.70 29.29 31.39
CA PRO A 235 8.74 28.25 31.36
C PRO A 235 9.93 28.67 32.22
N ALA A 236 10.09 28.04 33.39
CA ALA A 236 11.35 28.06 34.12
C ALA A 236 12.48 27.51 33.23
N LYS A 237 13.52 28.32 33.03
CA LYS A 237 14.75 27.92 32.32
C LYS A 237 15.45 26.82 33.12
N ILE A 238 15.31 25.58 32.68
CA ILE A 238 16.10 24.46 33.19
C ILE A 238 17.39 24.40 32.36
N GLY A 239 18.51 24.42 33.08
CA GLY A 239 19.87 24.56 32.55
C GLY A 239 20.30 23.45 31.59
N ALA A 240 21.30 23.82 30.80
CA ALA A 240 21.95 23.01 29.77
C ALA A 240 22.36 21.62 30.27
N TRP A 241 22.02 20.59 29.50
CA TRP A 241 22.65 19.28 29.62
C TRP A 241 23.99 19.34 28.88
N VAL A 242 25.08 19.23 29.64
CA VAL A 242 26.43 18.96 29.12
C VAL A 242 26.49 17.46 28.82
N ALA A 243 26.68 17.11 27.55
CA ALA A 243 27.02 15.74 27.16
C ALA A 243 28.52 15.54 27.39
N ALA A 244 28.86 14.50 28.16
CA ALA A 244 30.22 13.96 28.26
C ALA A 244 30.53 13.05 27.06
#